data_AF-A0A842Q8R8-F1
#
_entry.id   AF-A0A842Q8R8-F1
#
_cell.length_a   1.000
_cell.length_b   1.000
_cell.length_c   1.000
_cell.angle_alpha   90.00
_cell.angle_beta   90.00
_cell.angle_gamma   90.00
#
_symmetry.space_group_name_H-M   'P 1'
#
loop_
_entity.id
_entity.type
_entity.pdbx_description
1 polymer ?
#
loop_
_entity_poly.entity_id
_entity_poly.type
_entity_poly.pdbx_seq_one_letter_code
_entity_poly.pdbx_strand_id
1 'polypeptide(L)'
;MSDICVYCGKFATHYNKEKQPVCLKCIDKKPKRYICSKCKDMMVIKKGKYGSFWGCSSYPVCDRTVSLKKALKKEMSKRNKN
;
A
#
# COMPACT_ATOMS: atom_id res chain seq x y z
N MET A 1 -7.90 -1.83 -15.80
CA MET A 1 -8.10 -1.43 -14.40
C MET A 1 -6.76 -0.98 -13.84
N SER A 2 -6.62 0.30 -13.51
CA SER A 2 -5.30 0.88 -13.29
C SER A 2 -5.00 1.04 -11.81
N ASP A 3 -3.87 0.48 -11.38
CA ASP A 3 -3.39 0.62 -10.03
C ASP A 3 -2.86 2.03 -9.76
N ILE A 4 -2.77 2.39 -8.48
CA ILE A 4 -2.18 3.64 -8.04
C ILE A 4 -0.85 3.38 -7.33
N CYS A 5 0.07 4.31 -7.46
CA CYS A 5 1.37 4.28 -6.81
C CYS A 5 1.20 4.30 -5.29
N VAL A 6 1.74 3.28 -4.62
CA VAL A 6 1.65 3.11 -3.16
C VAL A 6 2.30 4.23 -2.35
N TYR A 7 3.12 5.08 -2.98
CA TYR A 7 3.83 6.19 -2.32
C TYR A 7 3.19 7.56 -2.50
N CYS A 8 2.62 7.83 -3.68
CA CYS A 8 2.17 9.18 -4.03
C CYS A 8 0.71 9.23 -4.51
N GLY A 9 0.04 8.09 -4.69
CA GLY A 9 -1.36 8.04 -5.10
C GLY A 9 -1.66 8.39 -6.56
N LYS A 10 -0.64 8.78 -7.34
CA LYS A 10 -0.74 8.93 -8.80
C LYS A 10 -0.86 7.57 -9.46
N PHE A 11 -1.09 7.54 -10.78
CA PHE A 11 -1.15 6.32 -11.56
C PHE A 11 0.13 5.48 -11.43
N ALA A 12 -0.01 4.18 -11.17
CA ALA A 12 1.11 3.25 -11.21
C ALA A 12 1.34 2.78 -12.64
N THR A 13 2.58 2.88 -13.10
CA THR A 13 2.99 2.42 -14.42
C THR A 13 3.91 1.20 -14.34
N HIS A 14 4.44 0.89 -13.16
CA HIS A 14 5.42 -0.16 -12.94
C HIS A 14 5.13 -0.89 -11.62
N TYR A 15 5.81 -2.01 -11.43
CA TYR A 15 5.88 -2.72 -10.16
C TYR A 15 7.33 -2.77 -9.72
N ASN A 16 7.60 -2.46 -8.45
CA ASN A 16 8.96 -2.58 -7.90
C ASN A 16 9.31 -4.05 -7.61
N LYS A 17 10.53 -4.29 -7.11
CA LYS A 17 11.01 -5.65 -6.75
C LYS A 17 10.11 -6.36 -5.74
N GLU A 18 9.40 -5.61 -4.89
CA GLU A 18 8.46 -6.10 -3.88
C GLU A 18 7.02 -6.25 -4.41
N LYS A 19 6.84 -6.20 -5.74
CA LYS A 19 5.54 -6.29 -6.42
C LYS A 19 4.53 -5.24 -5.95
N GLN A 20 5.00 -4.07 -5.52
CA GLN A 20 4.15 -2.94 -5.17
C GLN A 20 3.92 -2.06 -6.40
N PRO A 21 2.68 -1.64 -6.69
CA PRO A 21 2.41 -0.74 -7.80
C PRO A 21 3.01 0.64 -7.51
N VAL A 22 3.85 1.11 -8.43
CA VAL A 22 4.61 2.36 -8.31
C VAL A 22 4.56 3.14 -9.62
N CYS A 23 4.73 4.46 -9.53
CA CYS A 23 5.01 5.28 -10.71
C CYS A 23 6.52 5.31 -10.98
N LEU A 24 6.92 5.73 -12.18
CA LEU A 24 8.34 5.83 -12.57
C LEU A 24 9.17 6.62 -11.55
N LYS A 25 8.64 7.75 -11.03
CA LYS A 25 9.31 8.59 -10.02
C LYS A 25 9.45 7.95 -8.63
N CYS A 26 8.80 6.81 -8.39
CA CYS A 26 8.77 6.14 -7.08
C CYS A 26 9.29 4.70 -7.14
N ILE A 27 9.89 4.29 -8.26
CA ILE A 27 10.31 2.90 -8.48
C ILE A 27 11.40 2.44 -7.51
N ASP A 28 12.37 3.31 -7.23
CA ASP A 28 13.50 3.04 -6.31
C ASP A 28 13.21 3.42 -4.86
N LYS A 29 11.97 3.82 -4.53
CA LYS A 29 11.63 4.14 -3.14
C LYS A 29 11.68 2.89 -2.29
N LYS A 30 12.29 3.02 -1.11
CA LYS A 30 12.36 1.95 -0.11
C LYS A 30 10.96 1.40 0.18
N PRO A 31 10.80 0.07 0.21
CA PRO A 31 9.51 -0.58 0.37
C PRO A 31 8.82 -0.12 1.65
N LYS A 32 7.58 0.33 1.50
CA LYS A 32 6.77 0.71 2.65
C LYS A 32 6.27 -0.54 3.36
N ARG A 33 6.44 -0.58 4.69
CA ARG A 33 5.88 -1.60 5.57
C ARG A 33 4.82 -0.95 6.43
N TYR A 34 3.63 -1.55 6.48
CA TYR A 34 2.56 -1.13 7.40
C TYR A 34 2.29 -2.25 8.39
N ILE A 35 2.02 -1.87 9.63
CA ILE A 35 1.60 -2.81 10.67
C ILE A 35 0.07 -2.84 10.72
N CYS A 36 -0.48 -4.05 10.78
CA CYS A 36 -1.90 -4.29 10.93
C CYS A 36 -2.38 -3.80 12.31
N SER A 37 -3.39 -2.94 12.34
CA SER A 37 -3.93 -2.44 13.61
C SER A 37 -4.76 -3.46 14.39
N LYS A 38 -5.07 -4.63 13.81
CA LYS A 38 -5.89 -5.69 14.43
C LYS A 38 -5.02 -6.75 15.12
N CYS A 39 -4.03 -7.29 14.41
CA CYS A 39 -3.17 -8.38 14.93
C CYS A 39 -1.69 -8.00 15.10
N LYS A 40 -1.29 -6.76 14.78
CA LYS A 40 0.10 -6.28 14.83
C LYS A 40 1.10 -6.95 13.87
N ASP A 41 0.63 -7.86 13.02
CA ASP A 41 1.45 -8.40 11.93
C ASP A 41 1.66 -7.41 10.79
N MET A 42 2.56 -7.74 9.86
CA MET A 42 2.82 -6.92 8.69
C MET A 42 1.62 -6.92 7.73
N MET A 43 1.48 -5.82 7.00
CA MET A 43 0.60 -5.72 5.85
C MET A 43 1.42 -5.81 4.57
N VAL A 44 0.90 -6.54 3.59
CA VAL A 44 1.49 -6.76 2.28
C VAL A 44 0.55 -6.26 1.19
N ILE A 45 1.08 -5.93 0.02
CA ILE A 45 0.25 -5.58 -1.14
C ILE A 45 -0.31 -6.86 -1.75
N LYS A 46 -1.63 -6.88 -1.95
CA LYS A 46 -2.36 -7.92 -2.67
C LYS A 46 -3.16 -7.31 -3.81
N LYS A 47 -3.36 -8.07 -4.88
CA LYS A 47 -4.16 -7.67 -6.05
C LYS A 47 -5.57 -8.24 -5.94
N GLY A 48 -6.58 -7.38 -6.01
CA GLY A 48 -8.00 -7.79 -6.01
C GLY A 48 -8.71 -7.35 -7.27
N LYS A 49 -10.03 -7.63 -7.34
CA LYS A 49 -10.90 -7.23 -8.46
C LYS A 49 -10.83 -5.73 -8.74
N TYR A 50 -10.73 -4.89 -7.71
CA TYR A 50 -10.74 -3.42 -7.83
C TYR A 50 -9.34 -2.78 -7.88
N GLY A 51 -8.30 -3.59 -8.09
CA GLY A 51 -6.91 -3.17 -8.01
C GLY A 51 -6.24 -3.58 -6.70
N SER A 52 -5.06 -3.03 -6.47
CA SER A 52 -4.18 -3.39 -5.38
C SER A 52 -4.61 -2.77 -4.05
N PHE A 53 -4.38 -3.50 -2.96
CA PHE A 53 -4.72 -3.08 -1.59
C PHE A 53 -3.72 -3.66 -0.59
N TRP A 54 -3.65 -3.06 0.61
CA TRP A 54 -2.92 -3.62 1.75
C TRP A 54 -3.76 -4.71 2.42
N GLY A 55 -3.30 -5.95 2.41
CA GLY A 55 -3.87 -7.06 3.16
C GLY A 55 -2.94 -7.50 4.28
N CYS A 56 -3.48 -7.98 5.40
CA CYS A 56 -2.65 -8.56 6.46
C CYS A 56 -1.89 -9.80 5.93
N SER A 57 -0.63 -9.97 6.38
CA SER A 57 0.19 -11.14 6.06
C SER A 57 -0.39 -12.41 6.66
N SER A 58 -1.03 -12.32 7.83
CA SER A 58 -1.57 -13.45 8.58
C SER A 58 -2.96 -13.90 8.13
N TYR A 59 -3.38 -13.54 6.92
CA TYR A 59 -4.60 -14.10 6.33
C TYR A 59 -4.45 -15.63 6.15
N PRO A 60 -5.43 -16.48 6.53
CA PRO A 60 -6.82 -16.16 6.86
C PRO A 60 -7.10 -15.80 8.33
N VAL A 61 -6.14 -15.95 9.24
CA VAL A 61 -6.29 -15.65 10.69
C VAL A 61 -6.66 -14.18 10.92
N CYS A 62 -6.13 -13.27 10.09
CA CYS A 62 -6.51 -11.86 10.09
C CYS A 62 -6.93 -11.40 8.69
N ASP A 63 -8.19 -10.98 8.59
CA ASP A 63 -8.87 -10.52 7.37
C ASP A 63 -8.78 -9.01 7.14
N ARG A 64 -8.00 -8.29 7.96
CA ARG A 64 -7.93 -6.83 7.89
C ARG A 64 -7.33 -6.39 6.55
N THR A 65 -8.07 -5.59 5.80
CA THR A 65 -7.64 -4.95 4.57
C THR A 65 -7.72 -3.42 4.64
N VAL A 66 -6.89 -2.74 3.86
CA VAL A 66 -6.86 -1.28 3.72
C VAL A 66 -6.63 -0.93 2.25
N SER A 67 -7.49 -0.10 1.66
CA SER A 67 -7.27 0.37 0.29
C SER A 67 -6.04 1.27 0.19
N LEU A 68 -5.36 1.24 -0.97
CA LEU A 68 -4.18 2.09 -1.20
C LEU A 68 -4.48 3.58 -1.00
N LYS A 69 -5.63 4.06 -1.49
CA LYS A 69 -6.07 5.46 -1.30
C LYS A 69 -6.22 5.82 0.18
N LYS A 70 -6.80 4.93 0.98
CA LYS A 70 -7.01 5.16 2.42
C LYS A 70 -5.70 5.16 3.18
N ALA A 71 -4.77 4.27 2.83
CA ALA A 71 -3.43 4.24 3.43
C ALA A 71 -2.66 5.55 3.16
N LEU A 72 -2.74 6.10 1.95
CA LEU A 72 -2.10 7.36 1.59
C LEU A 72 -2.67 8.57 2.37
N LYS A 73 -4.00 8.69 2.49
CA LYS A 73 -4.64 9.78 3.26
C LYS A 73 -4.15 9.82 4.71
N LYS A 74 -4.02 8.66 5.36
CA LYS A 74 -3.56 8.56 6.75
C LYS A 74 -2.15 9.12 6.95
N GLU A 75 -1.31 8.97 5.94
CA GLU A 75 0.09 9.41 5.96
C GLU A 75 0.26 10.87 5.56
N MET A 76 -0.57 11.37 4.64
CA MET A 76 -0.58 12.81 4.30
C MET A 76 -1.05 13.67 5.48
N SER A 77 -1.97 13.17 6.34
CA SER A 77 -2.35 13.90 7.57
C SER A 77 -1.22 14.02 8.60
N LYS A 78 -0.19 13.16 8.55
CA LYS A 78 0.96 13.22 9.46
C LYS A 78 2.03 14.21 9.00
N ARG A 79 1.98 14.68 7.76
CA ARG A 79 3.03 15.52 7.14
C ARG A 79 2.81 17.03 7.28
N ASN A 80 1.65 17.46 7.78
CA ASN A 80 1.32 18.87 8.09
C ASN A 80 1.59 19.25 9.56
N LYS A 81 2.46 18.51 10.25
CA LYS A 81 3.03 18.91 11.54
C LYS A 81 4.55 18.94 11.40
N ASN A 82 5.05 19.99 10.75
CA ASN A 82 6.34 20.61 11.06
C ASN A 82 6.38 22.01 10.46
#